data_AF-R6YJ63-F1
#
_entry.id   AF-R6YJ63-F1
#
_cell.length_a   1.000
_cell.length_b   1.000
_cell.length_c   1.000
_cell.angle_alpha   90.00
_cell.angle_beta   90.00
_cell.angle_gamma   90.00
#
_symmetry.space_group_name_H-M   'P 1'
#
loop_
_entity.id
_entity.type
_entity.pdbx_description
1 polymer ?
#
loop_
_entity_poly.entity_id
_entity_poly.type
_entity_poly.pdbx_seq_one_letter_code
_entity_poly.pdbx_strand_id
1 'polypeptide(L)'
;MLNCGLGTVFLPILGIAALVKGQTVLQTVSQIFAGEEIEGFIVVIVVAAVCLVTAMNDMVVPSVSLEGKNLWILQSLPVKPWNILRAKLGVQFVLTAIPVLFCEICLAVCLHMDVVKTLFILLLPVVFTAMMTVFGLFLGINMPNLTWTNELAPIKQSLGVVISMFGGWALAAGIVVLYFVEGKKIGAAGYLGLVTIVLGVITAVLYVWLKRKGTEKFTVV
;
A
#
# COMPACT_ATOMS: atom_id res chain seq x y z
N MET A 1 -14.19 -8.71 4.14
CA MET A 1 -14.36 -7.28 4.46
C MET A 1 -13.29 -6.79 5.43
N LEU A 2 -12.89 -7.59 6.44
CA LEU A 2 -11.77 -7.26 7.33
C LEU A 2 -10.49 -6.80 6.58
N ASN A 3 -10.08 -7.52 5.52
CA ASN A 3 -8.83 -7.26 4.79
C ASN A 3 -8.96 -6.34 3.56
N CYS A 4 -10.13 -5.75 3.33
CA CYS A 4 -10.40 -4.94 2.12
C CYS A 4 -10.88 -3.54 2.47
N GLY A 5 -10.52 -3.00 3.64
CA GLY A 5 -11.01 -1.67 4.02
C GLY A 5 -10.82 -1.30 5.49
N LEU A 6 -10.38 -2.22 6.36
CA LEU A 6 -10.02 -1.82 7.72
C LEU A 6 -8.86 -0.84 7.75
N GLY A 7 -7.89 -0.95 6.82
CA GLY A 7 -6.79 0.00 6.74
C GLY A 7 -7.29 1.44 6.54
N THR A 8 -8.32 1.63 5.69
CA THR A 8 -8.97 2.93 5.46
C THR A 8 -9.58 3.52 6.74
N VAL A 9 -10.04 2.70 7.67
CA VAL A 9 -10.58 3.15 8.97
C VAL A 9 -9.48 3.33 10.02
N PHE A 10 -8.48 2.45 10.03
CA PHE A 10 -7.37 2.52 10.99
C PHE A 10 -6.40 3.66 10.72
N LEU A 11 -6.20 4.07 9.46
CA LEU A 11 -5.28 5.15 9.10
C LEU A 11 -5.66 6.49 9.74
N PRO A 12 -6.92 6.97 9.69
CA PRO A 12 -7.33 8.17 10.41
C PRO A 12 -7.21 8.04 11.93
N ILE A 13 -7.56 6.86 12.47
CA ILE A 13 -7.45 6.59 13.91
C ILE A 13 -5.98 6.67 14.35
N LEU A 14 -5.06 6.10 13.58
CA LEU A 14 -3.62 6.18 13.80
C LEU A 14 -3.13 7.62 13.73
N GLY A 15 -3.58 8.41 12.74
CA GLY A 15 -3.25 9.82 12.63
C GLY A 15 -3.68 10.63 13.86
N ILE A 16 -4.92 10.44 14.33
CA ILE A 16 -5.43 11.10 15.54
C ILE A 16 -4.68 10.63 16.79
N ALA A 17 -4.43 9.32 16.92
CA ALA A 17 -3.68 8.77 18.04
C ALA A 17 -2.24 9.30 18.08
N ALA A 18 -1.61 9.48 16.92
CA ALA A 18 -0.31 10.11 16.81
C ALA A 18 -0.33 11.57 17.26
N LEU A 19 -1.37 12.35 16.94
CA LEU A 19 -1.49 13.73 17.45
C LEU A 19 -1.63 13.80 18.97
N VAL A 20 -2.38 12.87 19.59
CA VAL A 20 -2.64 12.89 21.04
C VAL A 20 -1.48 12.33 21.86
N LYS A 21 -0.84 11.25 21.40
CA LYS A 21 0.18 10.51 22.16
C LYS A 21 1.57 10.50 21.53
N GLY A 22 1.73 11.08 20.34
CA GLY A 22 2.98 11.01 19.57
C GLY A 22 4.17 11.59 20.32
N GLN A 23 3.98 12.69 21.06
CA GLN A 23 5.06 13.29 21.85
C GLN A 23 5.52 12.38 23.01
N THR A 24 4.60 11.69 23.69
CA THR A 24 4.94 10.75 24.77
C THR A 24 5.69 9.53 24.23
N VAL A 25 5.28 9.01 23.07
CA VAL A 25 5.98 7.91 22.39
C VAL A 25 7.38 8.35 21.95
N LEU A 26 7.50 9.55 21.37
CA LEU A 26 8.78 10.11 20.94
C LEU A 26 9.76 10.22 22.12
N GLN A 27 9.29 10.70 23.27
CA GLN A 27 10.07 10.81 24.51
C GLN A 27 10.50 9.45 25.07
N THR A 28 9.66 8.43 24.96
CA THR A 28 10.00 7.07 25.44
C THR A 28 11.04 6.42 24.52
N VAL A 29 10.91 6.60 23.21
CA VAL A 29 11.85 6.08 22.22
C VAL A 29 13.21 6.78 22.33
N SER A 30 13.23 8.10 22.53
CA SER A 30 14.48 8.84 22.71
C SER A 30 15.25 8.45 23.97
N GLN A 31 14.55 8.04 25.03
CA GLN A 31 15.16 7.53 26.26
C GLN A 31 15.79 6.13 26.09
N ILE A 32 15.24 5.29 25.20
CA ILE A 32 15.73 3.92 24.96
C ILE A 32 16.92 3.89 23.99
N PHE A 33 16.97 4.81 23.02
CA PHE A 33 17.96 4.80 21.93
C PHE A 33 19.02 5.90 22.02
N ALA A 34 19.39 6.31 23.23
CA ALA A 34 20.40 7.35 23.46
C ALA A 34 21.76 7.01 22.79
N GLY A 35 22.08 7.65 21.66
CA GLY A 35 23.42 7.60 21.03
C GLY A 35 23.48 7.41 19.51
N GLU A 36 22.40 7.04 18.81
CA GLU A 36 22.35 6.93 17.34
C GLU A 36 21.54 8.06 16.68
N GLU A 37 21.45 8.13 15.34
CA GLU A 37 20.51 9.02 14.62
C GLU A 37 19.04 8.63 14.89
N ILE A 38 18.56 8.93 16.09
CA ILE A 38 17.23 8.58 16.61
C ILE A 38 16.12 9.03 15.66
N GLU A 39 16.27 10.22 15.05
CA GLU A 39 15.29 10.75 14.11
C GLU A 39 15.13 9.87 12.86
N GLY A 40 16.23 9.39 12.28
CA GLY A 40 16.18 8.55 11.08
C GLY A 40 15.47 7.22 11.34
N PHE A 41 15.71 6.64 12.50
CA PHE A 41 15.08 5.41 12.94
C PHE A 41 13.56 5.56 13.13
N ILE A 42 13.13 6.65 13.78
CA ILE A 42 11.71 6.93 14.03
C ILE A 42 10.97 7.11 12.70
N VAL A 43 11.56 7.82 11.73
CA VAL A 43 10.95 8.00 10.40
C VAL A 43 10.71 6.66 9.71
N VAL A 44 11.72 5.78 9.70
CA VAL A 44 11.61 4.47 9.04
C VAL A 44 10.52 3.62 9.68
N ILE A 45 10.43 3.60 11.02
CA ILE A 45 9.36 2.87 11.73
C ILE A 45 7.99 3.44 11.41
N VAL A 46 7.83 4.75 11.48
CA VAL A 46 6.54 5.41 11.23
C VAL A 46 6.07 5.13 9.81
N VAL A 47 6.95 5.31 8.83
CA VAL A 47 6.65 5.02 7.42
C VAL A 47 6.29 3.56 7.22
N ALA A 48 7.04 2.63 7.81
CA ALA A 48 6.74 1.21 7.72
C ALA A 48 5.42 0.83 8.39
N ALA A 49 5.07 1.45 9.52
CA ALA A 49 3.80 1.23 10.21
C ALA A 49 2.62 1.71 9.35
N VAL A 50 2.72 2.88 8.72
CA VAL A 50 1.72 3.38 7.77
C VAL A 50 1.60 2.43 6.56
N CYS A 51 2.73 1.95 6.02
CA CYS A 51 2.74 0.98 4.92
C CYS A 51 2.09 -0.35 5.32
N LEU A 52 2.33 -0.85 6.54
CA LEU A 52 1.70 -2.08 7.05
C LEU A 52 0.18 -1.97 7.11
N VAL A 53 -0.33 -0.86 7.63
CA VAL A 53 -1.79 -0.63 7.71
C VAL A 53 -2.38 -0.42 6.32
N THR A 54 -1.64 0.25 5.43
CA THR A 54 -2.02 0.43 4.02
C THR A 54 -2.13 -0.91 3.29
N ALA A 55 -1.22 -1.85 3.55
CA ALA A 55 -1.26 -3.19 2.97
C ALA A 55 -2.47 -4.03 3.42
N MET A 56 -3.23 -3.58 4.43
CA MET A 56 -4.51 -4.20 4.81
C MET A 56 -5.70 -3.73 3.97
N ASN A 57 -5.46 -2.89 2.96
CA ASN A 57 -6.47 -2.45 2.01
C ASN A 57 -6.26 -3.15 0.68
N ASP A 58 -6.93 -4.28 0.45
CA ASP A 58 -6.86 -5.03 -0.81
C ASP A 58 -8.23 -5.12 -1.52
N MET A 59 -8.86 -3.99 -1.88
CA MET A 59 -10.16 -4.02 -2.59
C MET A 59 -10.03 -4.39 -4.07
N VAL A 60 -8.89 -4.09 -4.70
CA VAL A 60 -8.69 -4.33 -6.14
C VAL A 60 -8.50 -5.81 -6.46
N VAL A 61 -7.91 -6.57 -5.55
CA VAL A 61 -7.61 -7.99 -5.76
C VAL A 61 -8.88 -8.80 -6.05
N PRO A 62 -9.96 -8.75 -5.24
CA PRO A 62 -11.19 -9.44 -5.55
C PRO A 62 -12.03 -8.72 -6.61
N SER A 63 -11.70 -7.49 -7.02
CA SER A 63 -12.58 -6.65 -7.85
C SER A 63 -12.91 -7.23 -9.24
N VAL A 64 -12.04 -8.09 -9.79
CA VAL A 64 -12.31 -8.83 -11.04
C VAL A 64 -13.15 -10.06 -10.76
N SER A 65 -12.85 -10.77 -9.67
CA SER A 65 -13.57 -11.96 -9.24
C SER A 65 -15.03 -11.64 -8.86
N LEU A 66 -15.28 -10.47 -8.27
CA LEU A 66 -16.62 -10.01 -7.88
C LEU A 66 -17.55 -9.76 -9.08
N GLU A 67 -17.02 -9.55 -10.28
CA GLU A 67 -17.84 -9.48 -11.49
C GLU A 67 -18.43 -10.85 -11.85
N GLY A 68 -17.72 -11.93 -11.50
CA GLY A 68 -18.20 -13.31 -11.59
C GLY A 68 -18.86 -13.64 -12.93
N LYS A 69 -20.13 -14.07 -12.88
CA LYS A 69 -20.92 -14.42 -14.07
C LYS A 69 -21.29 -13.24 -14.95
N ASN A 70 -21.15 -12.00 -14.48
CA ASN A 70 -21.46 -10.79 -15.23
C ASN A 70 -20.24 -10.20 -15.94
N LEU A 71 -19.06 -10.85 -15.84
CA LEU A 71 -17.82 -10.37 -16.48
C LEU A 71 -17.98 -10.17 -18.00
N TRP A 72 -18.76 -11.03 -18.68
CA TRP A 72 -19.03 -10.91 -20.11
C TRP A 72 -19.71 -9.59 -20.49
N ILE A 73 -20.52 -9.00 -19.59
CA ILE A 73 -21.17 -7.71 -19.83
C ILE A 73 -20.09 -6.64 -19.97
N LEU A 74 -19.12 -6.60 -19.06
CA LEU A 74 -17.99 -5.67 -19.11
C LEU A 74 -17.11 -5.87 -20.35
N GLN A 75 -16.94 -7.10 -20.82
CA GLN A 75 -16.19 -7.43 -22.03
C GLN A 75 -16.93 -7.03 -23.32
N SER A 76 -18.26 -7.05 -23.32
CA SER A 76 -19.10 -6.69 -24.48
C SER A 76 -19.25 -5.18 -24.68
N LEU A 77 -18.91 -4.37 -23.67
CA LEU A 77 -19.03 -2.92 -23.76
C LEU A 77 -18.07 -2.35 -24.82
N PRO A 78 -18.47 -1.32 -25.60
CA PRO A 78 -17.63 -0.66 -26.59
C PRO A 78 -16.60 0.28 -25.95
N VAL A 79 -15.92 -0.19 -24.92
CA VAL A 79 -14.88 0.54 -24.17
C VAL A 79 -13.59 -0.25 -24.17
N LYS A 80 -12.46 0.46 -24.12
CA LYS A 80 -11.16 -0.20 -24.04
C LYS A 80 -11.06 -0.95 -22.70
N PRO A 81 -10.65 -2.24 -22.66
CA PRO A 81 -10.50 -3.00 -21.42
C PRO A 81 -9.62 -2.30 -20.38
N TRP A 82 -8.60 -1.59 -20.86
CA TRP A 82 -7.74 -0.75 -20.02
C TRP A 82 -8.51 0.28 -19.19
N ASN A 83 -9.57 0.88 -19.73
CA ASN A 83 -10.34 1.90 -19.00
C ASN A 83 -11.09 1.28 -17.81
N ILE A 84 -11.57 0.04 -17.96
CA ILE A 84 -12.23 -0.72 -16.88
C ILE A 84 -11.21 -1.03 -15.77
N LEU A 85 -10.05 -1.56 -16.14
CA LEU A 85 -8.97 -1.86 -15.19
C LEU A 85 -8.45 -0.60 -14.49
N ARG A 86 -8.29 0.50 -15.25
CA ARG A 86 -7.87 1.80 -14.70
C ARG A 86 -8.91 2.37 -13.73
N ALA A 87 -10.20 2.21 -14.01
CA ALA A 87 -11.24 2.64 -13.08
C ALA A 87 -11.15 1.87 -11.76
N LYS A 88 -10.96 0.54 -11.80
CA LYS A 88 -10.76 -0.29 -10.60
C LYS A 88 -9.52 0.13 -9.80
N LEU A 89 -8.40 0.38 -10.47
CA LEU A 89 -7.18 0.93 -9.82
C LEU A 89 -7.45 2.30 -9.19
N GLY A 90 -8.12 3.20 -9.92
CA GLY A 90 -8.39 4.56 -9.47
C GLY A 90 -9.24 4.60 -8.20
N VAL A 91 -10.30 3.78 -8.14
CA VAL A 91 -11.19 3.72 -6.96
C VAL A 91 -10.40 3.29 -5.71
N GLN A 92 -9.61 2.23 -5.79
CA GLN A 92 -8.77 1.81 -4.68
C GLN A 92 -7.74 2.86 -4.27
N PHE A 93 -7.06 3.43 -5.27
CA PHE A 93 -6.02 4.41 -5.00
C PHE A 93 -6.61 5.61 -4.28
N VAL A 94 -7.74 6.15 -4.74
CA VAL A 94 -8.41 7.28 -4.09
C VAL A 94 -8.90 6.91 -2.68
N LEU A 95 -9.57 5.76 -2.52
CA LEU A 95 -10.10 5.33 -1.23
C LEU A 95 -9.03 5.00 -0.18
N THR A 96 -7.82 4.69 -0.61
CA THR A 96 -6.69 4.42 0.30
C THR A 96 -5.80 5.65 0.49
N ALA A 97 -5.49 6.38 -0.59
CA ALA A 97 -4.59 7.52 -0.56
C ALA A 97 -5.14 8.67 0.28
N ILE A 98 -6.45 8.94 0.26
CA ILE A 98 -7.05 10.01 1.09
C ILE A 98 -6.79 9.77 2.60
N PRO A 99 -7.14 8.60 3.18
CA PRO A 99 -6.80 8.29 4.56
C PRO A 99 -5.30 8.26 4.86
N VAL A 100 -4.48 7.77 3.93
CA VAL A 100 -3.01 7.77 4.06
C VAL A 100 -2.51 9.21 4.19
N LEU A 101 -2.86 10.09 3.25
CA LEU A 101 -2.46 11.50 3.26
C LEU A 101 -2.89 12.22 4.54
N PHE A 102 -4.09 11.95 5.03
CA PHE A 102 -4.54 12.49 6.31
C PHE A 102 -3.64 12.03 7.47
N CYS A 103 -3.34 10.73 7.55
CA CYS A 103 -2.45 10.17 8.56
C CYS A 103 -1.03 10.76 8.47
N GLU A 104 -0.50 10.89 7.25
CA GLU A 104 0.83 11.45 7.00
C GLU A 104 0.93 12.93 7.41
N ILE A 105 -0.10 13.74 7.12
CA ILE A 105 -0.16 15.14 7.57
C ILE A 105 -0.18 15.22 9.10
N CYS A 106 -0.97 14.38 9.77
CA CYS A 106 -0.99 14.31 11.23
C CYS A 106 0.39 13.96 11.81
N LEU A 107 1.09 13.00 11.20
CA LEU A 107 2.43 12.58 11.61
C LEU A 107 3.48 13.68 11.36
N ALA A 108 3.43 14.35 10.22
CA ALA A 108 4.31 15.47 9.89
C ALA A 108 4.19 16.62 10.91
N VAL A 109 2.96 16.98 11.28
CA VAL A 109 2.69 18.02 12.29
C VAL A 109 3.15 17.59 13.68
N CYS A 110 3.02 16.32 14.04
CA CYS A 110 3.41 15.85 15.38
C CYS A 110 4.94 15.78 15.55
N LEU A 111 5.64 15.20 14.58
CA LEU A 111 7.04 14.80 14.72
C LEU A 111 8.04 15.95 14.54
N HIS A 112 7.64 17.10 13.97
CA HIS A 112 8.48 18.30 13.77
C HIS A 112 9.90 17.98 13.28
N MET A 113 10.01 17.10 12.28
CA MET A 113 11.31 16.66 11.78
C MET A 113 11.83 17.56 10.66
N ASP A 114 13.10 17.37 10.31
CA ASP A 114 13.72 18.00 9.15
C ASP A 114 12.87 17.86 7.88
N VAL A 115 12.95 18.86 7.00
CA VAL A 115 12.14 19.00 5.78
C VAL A 115 12.28 17.77 4.89
N VAL A 116 13.50 17.25 4.76
CA VAL A 116 13.79 16.06 3.93
C VAL A 116 13.10 14.82 4.48
N LYS A 117 13.13 14.61 5.80
CA LYS A 117 12.50 13.46 6.46
C LYS A 117 10.98 13.54 6.37
N THR A 118 10.43 14.73 6.59
CA THR A 118 9.00 14.99 6.44
C THR A 118 8.52 14.70 5.01
N LEU A 119 9.32 15.06 4.00
CA LEU A 119 9.00 14.72 2.61
C LEU A 119 8.91 13.20 2.38
N PHE A 120 9.81 12.41 2.97
CA PHE A 120 9.75 10.95 2.86
C PHE A 120 8.56 10.34 3.60
N ILE A 121 8.13 10.92 4.71
CA ILE A 121 6.90 10.51 5.42
C ILE A 121 5.67 10.69 4.52
N LEU A 122 5.61 11.76 3.73
CA LEU A 122 4.51 12.02 2.81
C LEU A 122 4.61 11.25 1.48
N LEU A 123 5.83 10.99 1.00
CA LEU A 123 6.03 10.43 -0.35
C LEU A 123 5.98 8.90 -0.35
N LEU A 124 6.67 8.25 0.59
CA LEU A 124 6.91 6.82 0.52
C LEU A 124 5.61 5.99 0.68
N PRO A 125 4.75 6.24 1.68
CA PRO A 125 3.52 5.47 1.81
C PRO A 125 2.53 5.69 0.66
N VAL A 126 2.53 6.86 0.02
CA VAL A 126 1.76 7.10 -1.22
C VAL A 126 2.30 6.25 -2.38
N VAL A 127 3.62 6.19 -2.58
CA VAL A 127 4.25 5.34 -3.60
C VAL A 127 3.99 3.86 -3.30
N PHE A 128 4.07 3.46 -2.03
CA PHE A 128 3.73 2.11 -1.57
C PHE A 128 2.26 1.76 -1.84
N THR A 129 1.33 2.70 -1.60
CA THR A 129 -0.10 2.53 -1.92
C THR A 129 -0.31 2.30 -3.41
N ALA A 130 0.37 3.08 -4.26
CA ALA A 130 0.31 2.90 -5.71
C ALA A 130 0.83 1.52 -6.12
N MET A 131 1.98 1.12 -5.58
CA MET A 131 2.59 -0.19 -5.80
C MET A 131 1.64 -1.34 -5.43
N MET A 132 1.08 -1.30 -4.22
CA MET A 132 0.14 -2.32 -3.73
C MET A 132 -1.14 -2.36 -4.55
N THR A 133 -1.65 -1.20 -5.00
CA THR A 133 -2.85 -1.12 -5.85
C THR A 133 -2.62 -1.83 -7.19
N VAL A 134 -1.48 -1.58 -7.82
CA VAL A 134 -1.10 -2.18 -9.11
C VAL A 134 -0.80 -3.67 -8.94
N PHE A 135 -0.05 -4.06 -7.88
CA PHE A 135 0.23 -5.46 -7.56
C PHE A 135 -1.05 -6.25 -7.24
N GLY A 136 -1.98 -5.64 -6.52
CA GLY A 136 -3.26 -6.26 -6.20
C GLY A 136 -4.09 -6.57 -7.45
N LEU A 137 -4.14 -5.65 -8.42
CA LEU A 137 -4.82 -5.92 -9.70
C LEU A 137 -4.10 -7.01 -10.51
N PHE A 138 -2.77 -7.00 -10.50
CA PHE A 138 -1.99 -8.05 -11.16
C PHE A 138 -2.38 -9.43 -10.62
N LEU A 139 -2.50 -9.59 -9.30
CA LEU A 139 -2.96 -10.84 -8.70
C LEU A 139 -4.41 -11.14 -9.04
N GLY A 140 -5.30 -10.13 -8.99
CA GLY A 140 -6.72 -10.29 -9.30
C GLY A 140 -7.01 -10.76 -10.73
N ILE A 141 -6.17 -10.40 -11.71
CA ILE A 141 -6.27 -10.86 -13.10
C ILE A 141 -5.62 -12.24 -13.30
N ASN A 142 -4.53 -12.55 -12.59
CA ASN A 142 -3.83 -13.83 -12.77
C ASN A 142 -4.47 -14.98 -11.98
N MET A 143 -5.18 -14.69 -10.90
CA MET A 143 -5.84 -15.67 -10.04
C MET A 143 -7.32 -15.30 -9.81
N PRO A 144 -8.14 -15.13 -10.86
CA PRO A 144 -9.54 -14.80 -10.70
C PRO A 144 -10.33 -16.02 -10.19
N ASN A 145 -11.23 -15.78 -9.23
CA ASN A 145 -12.21 -16.76 -8.81
C ASN A 145 -13.58 -16.33 -9.36
N LEU A 146 -14.07 -16.99 -10.41
CA LEU A 146 -15.34 -16.63 -11.08
C LEU A 146 -16.50 -17.58 -10.79
N THR A 147 -16.23 -18.74 -10.20
CA THR A 147 -17.23 -19.81 -9.98
C THR A 147 -17.81 -19.80 -8.56
N TRP A 148 -17.70 -18.68 -7.85
CA TRP A 148 -18.18 -18.58 -6.47
C TRP A 148 -19.72 -18.58 -6.41
N THR A 149 -20.26 -19.17 -5.35
CA THR A 149 -21.69 -19.19 -5.02
C THR A 149 -22.05 -18.17 -3.94
N ASN A 150 -21.05 -17.67 -3.21
CA ASN A 150 -21.19 -16.65 -2.18
C ASN A 150 -20.21 -15.50 -2.45
N GLU A 151 -20.71 -14.25 -2.45
CA GLU A 151 -19.95 -13.02 -2.70
C GLU A 151 -18.80 -12.81 -1.71
N LEU A 152 -18.87 -13.42 -0.53
CA LEU A 152 -17.81 -13.36 0.46
C LEU A 152 -16.62 -14.26 0.12
N ALA A 153 -16.77 -15.28 -0.73
CA ALA A 153 -15.71 -16.22 -1.05
C ALA A 153 -14.53 -15.56 -1.79
N PRO A 154 -14.73 -14.75 -2.86
CA PRO A 154 -13.65 -13.98 -3.47
C PRO A 154 -12.96 -12.99 -2.52
N ILE A 155 -13.69 -12.49 -1.51
CA ILE A 155 -13.19 -11.46 -0.60
C ILE A 155 -12.38 -12.09 0.56
N LYS A 156 -12.82 -13.22 1.12
CA LYS A 156 -12.21 -13.82 2.32
C LYS A 156 -11.34 -15.05 2.04
N GLN A 157 -11.62 -15.78 0.96
CA GLN A 157 -10.97 -17.07 0.66
C GLN A 157 -10.14 -17.01 -0.63
N SER A 158 -9.92 -15.81 -1.19
CA SER A 158 -9.05 -15.64 -2.36
C SER A 158 -7.59 -15.74 -1.96
N LEU A 159 -6.88 -16.69 -2.59
CA LEU A 159 -5.43 -16.78 -2.50
C LEU A 159 -4.75 -15.48 -2.94
N GLY A 160 -5.31 -14.78 -3.92
CA GLY A 160 -4.80 -13.48 -4.35
C GLY A 160 -4.78 -12.45 -3.21
N VAL A 161 -5.85 -12.40 -2.41
CA VAL A 161 -5.98 -11.46 -1.27
C VAL A 161 -5.01 -11.83 -0.15
N VAL A 162 -4.81 -13.12 0.08
CA VAL A 162 -3.83 -13.60 1.06
C VAL A 162 -2.42 -13.21 0.62
N ILE A 163 -2.07 -13.46 -0.65
CA ILE A 163 -0.74 -13.14 -1.20
C ILE A 163 -0.49 -11.63 -1.23
N SER A 164 -1.47 -10.81 -1.58
CA SER A 164 -1.33 -9.35 -1.54
C SER A 164 -1.07 -8.85 -0.13
N MET A 165 -1.88 -9.29 0.84
CA MET A 165 -1.80 -8.80 2.21
C MET A 165 -0.47 -9.21 2.86
N PHE A 166 -0.13 -10.50 2.83
CA PHE A 166 1.13 -10.98 3.41
C PHE A 166 2.36 -10.51 2.62
N GLY A 167 2.24 -10.35 1.30
CA GLY A 167 3.28 -9.75 0.48
C GLY A 167 3.54 -8.30 0.85
N GLY A 168 2.49 -7.50 1.04
CA GLY A 168 2.60 -6.11 1.51
C GLY A 168 3.18 -6.01 2.91
N TRP A 169 2.81 -6.91 3.82
CA TRP A 169 3.40 -6.97 5.16
C TRP A 169 4.87 -7.37 5.14
N ALA A 170 5.23 -8.38 4.35
CA ALA A 170 6.62 -8.78 4.18
C ALA A 170 7.47 -7.65 3.59
N LEU A 171 6.94 -6.91 2.61
CA LEU A 171 7.61 -5.73 2.05
C LEU A 171 7.81 -4.64 3.11
N ALA A 172 6.76 -4.29 3.86
CA ALA A 172 6.86 -3.25 4.89
C ALA A 172 7.79 -3.65 6.04
N ALA A 173 7.75 -4.90 6.49
CA ALA A 173 8.71 -5.43 7.47
C ALA A 173 10.14 -5.44 6.89
N GLY A 174 10.30 -5.80 5.62
CA GLY A 174 11.57 -5.77 4.90
C GLY A 174 12.19 -4.37 4.88
N ILE A 175 11.39 -3.31 4.73
CA ILE A 175 11.87 -1.92 4.81
C ILE A 175 12.51 -1.62 6.18
N VAL A 176 11.97 -2.15 7.28
CA VAL A 176 12.55 -1.95 8.61
C VAL A 176 13.80 -2.80 8.80
N VAL A 177 13.74 -4.08 8.45
CA VAL A 177 14.86 -5.01 8.64
C VAL A 177 16.08 -4.60 7.83
N LEU A 178 15.90 -4.25 6.54
CA LEU A 178 17.00 -3.81 5.68
C LEU A 178 17.63 -2.49 6.16
N TYR A 179 16.83 -1.61 6.79
CA TYR A 179 17.36 -0.39 7.40
C TYR A 179 18.31 -0.72 8.56
N PHE A 180 17.94 -1.67 9.41
CA PHE A 180 18.76 -2.07 10.55
C PHE A 180 20.07 -2.77 10.16
N VAL A 181 20.05 -3.60 9.11
CA VAL A 181 21.22 -4.38 8.70
C VAL A 181 22.22 -3.52 7.92
N GLU A 182 21.75 -2.81 6.89
CA GLU A 182 22.63 -2.07 5.97
C GLU A 182 22.29 -0.58 5.85
N GLY A 183 21.02 -0.20 6.04
CA GLY A 183 20.56 1.18 5.86
C GLY A 183 21.19 2.18 6.83
N LYS A 184 21.61 1.74 8.03
CA LYS A 184 22.35 2.59 8.98
C LYS A 184 23.61 3.22 8.40
N LYS A 185 24.29 2.54 7.46
CA LYS A 185 25.55 3.02 6.86
C LYS A 185 25.34 4.13 5.82
N ILE A 186 24.15 4.16 5.20
CA ILE A 186 23.78 5.07 4.10
C ILE A 186 23.07 6.32 4.63
N GLY A 187 22.52 6.25 5.85
CA GLY A 187 21.68 7.27 6.45
C GLY A 187 20.21 7.12 6.04
N ALA A 188 19.30 7.55 6.91
CA ALA A 188 17.85 7.34 6.73
C ALA A 188 17.30 7.96 5.43
N ALA A 189 17.73 9.18 5.09
CA ALA A 189 17.27 9.85 3.87
C ALA A 189 17.71 9.12 2.60
N GLY A 190 18.96 8.67 2.53
CA GLY A 190 19.48 7.92 1.37
C GLY A 190 18.80 6.56 1.23
N TYR A 191 18.59 5.86 2.36
CA TYR A 191 17.87 4.59 2.38
C TYR A 191 16.42 4.72 1.91
N LEU A 192 15.65 5.66 2.49
CA LEU A 192 14.26 5.90 2.12
C LEU A 192 14.12 6.37 0.66
N GLY A 193 15.07 7.16 0.17
CA GLY A 193 15.16 7.54 -1.25
C GLY A 193 15.31 6.31 -2.16
N LEU A 194 16.24 5.41 -1.83
CA LEU A 194 16.46 4.19 -2.61
C LEU A 194 15.22 3.27 -2.60
N VAL A 195 14.60 3.07 -1.44
CA VAL A 195 13.36 2.30 -1.31
C VAL A 195 12.25 2.90 -2.16
N THR A 196 12.10 4.23 -2.14
CA THR A 196 11.09 4.93 -2.94
C THR A 196 11.31 4.74 -4.44
N ILE A 197 12.57 4.83 -4.90
CA ILE A 197 12.93 4.58 -6.30
C ILE A 197 12.61 3.14 -6.69
N VAL A 198 13.01 2.16 -5.87
CA VAL A 198 12.75 0.73 -6.14
C VAL A 198 11.25 0.48 -6.24
N LEU A 199 10.44 0.94 -5.29
CA LEU A 199 8.99 0.79 -5.32
C LEU A 199 8.37 1.48 -6.55
N GLY A 200 8.86 2.68 -6.89
CA GLY A 200 8.41 3.41 -8.09
C GLY A 200 8.71 2.66 -9.39
N VAL A 201 9.91 2.08 -9.52
CA VAL A 201 10.29 1.27 -10.69
C VAL A 201 9.43 0.04 -10.79
N ILE A 202 9.22 -0.71 -9.70
CA ILE A 202 8.38 -1.91 -9.75
C ILE A 202 6.93 -1.55 -10.10
N THR A 203 6.41 -0.45 -9.54
CA THR A 203 5.07 0.07 -9.87
C THR A 203 4.96 0.37 -11.35
N ALA A 204 5.94 1.07 -11.94
CA ALA A 204 5.94 1.40 -13.36
C ALA A 204 5.99 0.14 -14.24
N VAL A 205 6.82 -0.84 -13.90
CA VAL A 205 6.93 -2.11 -14.62
C VAL A 205 5.60 -2.87 -14.59
N LEU A 206 5.01 -3.03 -13.41
CA LEU A 206 3.72 -3.71 -13.25
C LEU A 206 2.59 -2.96 -13.95
N TYR A 207 2.59 -1.63 -13.93
CA TYR A 207 1.60 -0.81 -14.62
C TYR A 207 1.68 -0.97 -16.14
N VAL A 208 2.89 -0.95 -16.70
CA VAL A 208 3.11 -1.21 -18.14
C VAL A 208 2.68 -2.63 -18.51
N TRP A 209 2.98 -3.62 -17.66
CA TRP A 209 2.53 -5.00 -17.85
C TRP A 209 1.00 -5.09 -17.86
N LEU A 210 0.32 -4.44 -16.91
CA LEU A 210 -1.15 -4.41 -16.83
C LEU A 210 -1.78 -3.77 -18.06
N LYS A 211 -1.18 -2.70 -18.58
CA LYS A 211 -1.66 -2.02 -19.78
C LYS A 211 -1.53 -2.87 -21.05
N ARG A 212 -0.51 -3.74 -21.13
CA ARG A 212 -0.29 -4.64 -22.27
C ARG A 212 -0.98 -5.98 -22.03
N LYS A 213 -0.35 -6.84 -21.25
CA LYS A 213 -0.76 -8.24 -21.01
C LYS A 213 -2.00 -8.34 -20.11
N GLY A 214 -2.16 -7.43 -19.16
CA GLY A 214 -3.34 -7.44 -18.28
C GLY A 214 -4.65 -7.24 -19.04
N THR A 215 -4.65 -6.35 -20.04
CA THR A 215 -5.83 -6.12 -20.89
C THR A 215 -6.18 -7.31 -21.77
N GLU A 216 -5.18 -7.98 -22.35
CA GLU A 216 -5.35 -9.18 -23.16
C GLU A 216 -5.93 -10.34 -22.33
N LYS A 217 -5.41 -10.56 -21.13
CA LYS A 217 -5.96 -11.58 -20.21
C LYS A 217 -7.39 -11.25 -19.80
N PHE A 218 -7.68 -9.99 -19.46
CA PHE A 218 -9.01 -9.59 -19.03
C PHE A 218 -10.10 -9.83 -20.09
N THR A 219 -9.76 -9.82 -21.38
CA THR A 219 -10.72 -10.12 -22.47
C THR A 219 -10.96 -11.60 -22.71
N VAL A 220 -10.14 -12.49 -22.15
CA VAL A 220 -10.18 -13.94 -22.38
C VAL A 220 -10.63 -14.73 -21.14
N VAL A 221 -10.48 -14.13 -19.95
CA VAL A 221 -10.93 -14.65 -18.64
C VAL A 221 -12.46 -14.70 -18.56
#